data_AF-A0A841FIW8-F1
#
_entry.id   AF-A0A841FIW8-F1
#
_cell.length_a   1.000
_cell.length_b   1.000
_cell.length_c   1.000
_cell.angle_alpha   90.00
_cell.angle_beta   90.00
_cell.angle_gamma   90.00
#
_symmetry.space_group_name_H-M   'P 1'
#
loop_
_entity.id
_entity.type
_entity.pdbx_description
1 polymer ?
#
loop_
_entity_poly.entity_id
_entity_poly.type
_entity_poly.pdbx_seq_one_letter_code
_entity_poly.pdbx_strand_id
1 'polypeptide(L)'
;MFNFFRKKSKETKISLENQIEVLKDIGISFTTDDDGVVKELLHHFDRETYEDDPYSLLLLMIGSDLIDENDNEVRLSKDVWSFDTECVENEEIYSTIINELVSLTRGKLQMQQVKSHVDFDNEDAKVSFILDGQKYEWEIHFEDDWIDFNLLRKIGELAIRSDNENYFIHFNDGQNLTILYTSKVKHKLINDLIKDRFSKLA
;
A
#
# COMPACT_ATOMS: atom_id res chain seq x y z
N MET A 1 41.98 -26.28 -19.71
CA MET A 1 40.63 -26.18 -20.30
C MET A 1 39.75 -27.23 -19.66
N PHE A 2 38.94 -26.86 -18.67
CA PHE A 2 37.89 -27.71 -18.12
C PHE A 2 36.63 -26.85 -18.02
N ASN A 3 35.70 -27.10 -18.93
CA ASN A 3 34.38 -26.47 -18.93
C ASN A 3 33.56 -27.04 -17.77
N PHE A 4 33.39 -26.27 -16.70
CA PHE A 4 32.38 -26.53 -15.69
C PHE A 4 31.07 -25.88 -16.15
N PHE A 5 30.24 -26.64 -16.87
CA PHE A 5 28.82 -26.30 -17.00
C PHE A 5 28.15 -26.50 -15.64
N ARG A 6 28.11 -25.43 -14.85
CA ARG A 6 27.25 -25.36 -13.66
C ARG A 6 25.81 -25.36 -14.15
N LYS A 7 25.15 -26.51 -14.10
CA LYS A 7 23.71 -26.65 -14.29
C LYS A 7 23.06 -25.79 -13.19
N LYS A 8 22.61 -24.57 -13.52
CA LYS A 8 21.72 -23.79 -12.65
C LYS A 8 20.51 -24.68 -12.38
N SER A 9 20.27 -25.05 -11.12
CA SER A 9 18.97 -25.57 -10.73
C SER A 9 17.94 -24.54 -11.19
N LYS A 10 16.98 -24.95 -12.04
CA LYS A 10 15.79 -24.14 -12.32
C LYS A 10 15.09 -24.00 -10.98
N GLU A 11 15.30 -22.88 -10.28
CA GLU A 11 14.33 -22.46 -9.27
C GLU A 11 13.00 -22.40 -10.00
N THR A 12 12.03 -23.19 -9.57
CA THR A 12 10.67 -23.12 -10.06
C THR A 12 10.14 -21.74 -9.66
N LYS A 13 9.96 -20.85 -10.64
CA LYS A 13 9.30 -19.56 -10.43
C LYS A 13 7.90 -19.81 -9.83
N ILE A 14 7.45 -18.94 -8.93
CA ILE A 14 6.13 -19.03 -8.31
C ILE A 14 5.13 -18.43 -9.29
N SER A 15 4.20 -19.25 -9.83
CA SER A 15 3.20 -18.77 -10.77
C SER A 15 2.31 -17.69 -10.16
N LEU A 16 1.80 -16.78 -10.99
CA LEU A 16 0.90 -15.72 -10.56
C LEU A 16 -0.32 -16.25 -9.77
N GLU A 17 -0.93 -17.34 -10.22
CA GLU A 17 -2.08 -17.97 -9.55
C GLU A 17 -1.71 -18.44 -8.15
N ASN A 18 -0.54 -19.09 -7.99
CA ASN A 18 -0.07 -19.52 -6.68
C ASN A 18 0.25 -18.32 -5.77
N GLN A 19 0.70 -17.20 -6.34
CA GLN A 19 0.90 -15.97 -5.57
C GLN A 19 -0.43 -15.44 -5.02
N ILE A 20 -1.47 -15.39 -5.87
CA ILE A 20 -2.83 -14.98 -5.49
C ILE A 20 -3.40 -15.91 -4.41
N GLU A 21 -3.28 -17.23 -4.58
CA GLU A 21 -3.74 -18.22 -3.60
C GLU A 21 -3.05 -18.03 -2.24
N VAL A 22 -1.72 -17.83 -2.23
CA VAL A 22 -0.97 -17.59 -1.00
C VAL A 22 -1.39 -16.27 -0.33
N LEU A 23 -1.64 -15.21 -1.10
CA LEU A 23 -2.15 -13.95 -0.52
C LEU A 23 -3.54 -14.14 0.10
N LYS A 24 -4.43 -14.93 -0.52
CA LYS A 24 -5.73 -15.30 0.06
C LYS A 24 -5.58 -16.09 1.35
N ASP A 25 -4.68 -17.07 1.39
CA ASP A 25 -4.42 -17.92 2.56
C ASP A 25 -3.91 -17.12 3.77
N ILE A 26 -3.09 -16.10 3.53
CA ILE A 26 -2.66 -15.20 4.61
C ILE A 26 -3.71 -14.15 4.96
N GLY A 27 -4.82 -14.09 4.21
CA GLY A 27 -6.01 -13.28 4.50
C GLY A 27 -6.07 -11.93 3.79
N ILE A 28 -5.40 -11.77 2.64
CA ILE A 28 -5.63 -10.65 1.71
C ILE A 28 -6.83 -10.99 0.83
N SER A 29 -7.81 -10.09 0.81
CA SER A 29 -9.03 -10.24 0.03
C SER A 29 -8.96 -9.50 -1.30
N PHE A 30 -9.64 -10.05 -2.31
CA PHE A 30 -9.75 -9.48 -3.64
C PHE A 30 -11.17 -8.97 -3.92
N THR A 31 -11.30 -7.97 -4.79
CA THR A 31 -12.58 -7.34 -5.15
C THR A 31 -13.33 -8.07 -6.27
N THR A 32 -12.68 -9.02 -6.93
CA THR A 32 -13.23 -9.89 -7.97
C THR A 32 -12.74 -11.34 -7.79
N ASP A 33 -13.22 -12.27 -8.61
CA ASP A 33 -12.76 -13.67 -8.62
C ASP A 33 -11.36 -13.84 -9.20
N ASP A 34 -10.77 -15.04 -9.05
CA ASP A 34 -9.37 -15.29 -9.40
C ASP A 34 -9.09 -15.06 -10.89
N ASP A 35 -10.02 -15.43 -11.77
CA ASP A 35 -9.92 -15.19 -13.22
C ASP A 35 -9.96 -13.68 -13.53
N GLY A 36 -10.82 -12.92 -12.85
CA GLY A 36 -10.89 -11.47 -12.95
C GLY A 36 -9.60 -10.79 -12.45
N VAL A 37 -9.05 -11.25 -11.33
CA VAL A 37 -7.77 -10.74 -10.80
C VAL A 37 -6.64 -10.98 -11.78
N VAL A 38 -6.51 -12.22 -12.30
CA VAL A 38 -5.48 -12.55 -13.28
C VAL A 38 -5.66 -11.74 -14.57
N LYS A 39 -6.88 -11.62 -15.08
CA LYS A 39 -7.17 -10.83 -16.28
C LYS A 39 -6.70 -9.39 -16.11
N GLU A 40 -7.06 -8.75 -14.99
CA GLU A 40 -6.70 -7.35 -14.75
C GLU A 40 -5.19 -7.20 -14.59
N LEU A 41 -4.54 -8.04 -13.79
CA LEU A 41 -3.08 -7.98 -13.62
C LEU A 41 -2.31 -8.14 -14.95
N LEU A 42 -2.81 -9.00 -15.84
CA LEU A 42 -2.23 -9.24 -17.16
C LEU A 42 -2.56 -8.16 -18.20
N HIS A 43 -3.47 -7.23 -17.88
CA HIS A 43 -3.68 -6.03 -18.67
C HIS A 43 -2.49 -5.05 -18.54
N HIS A 44 -1.86 -5.01 -17.35
CA HIS A 44 -0.80 -4.06 -17.01
C HIS A 44 0.61 -4.62 -17.20
N PHE A 45 0.85 -5.87 -16.80
CA PHE A 45 2.16 -6.51 -16.90
C PHE A 45 2.05 -7.91 -17.46
N ASP A 46 3.09 -8.38 -18.14
CA ASP A 46 3.12 -9.77 -18.55
C ASP A 46 3.29 -10.70 -17.33
N ARG A 47 2.91 -11.95 -17.52
CA ARG A 47 2.99 -12.98 -16.49
C ARG A 47 4.41 -13.17 -15.96
N GLU A 48 5.40 -13.11 -16.85
CA GLU A 48 6.80 -13.35 -16.48
C GLU A 48 7.31 -12.30 -15.49
N THR A 49 6.85 -11.04 -15.62
CA THR A 49 7.21 -9.95 -14.69
C THR A 49 6.78 -10.28 -13.26
N TYR A 50 5.54 -10.76 -13.05
CA TYR A 50 5.09 -11.20 -11.73
C TYR A 50 5.84 -12.41 -11.20
N GLU A 51 6.25 -13.33 -12.09
CA GLU A 51 6.97 -14.54 -11.72
C GLU A 51 8.47 -14.31 -11.43
N ASP A 52 9.04 -13.22 -11.94
CA ASP A 52 10.43 -12.78 -11.70
C ASP A 52 10.60 -12.01 -10.39
N ASP A 53 9.58 -11.24 -9.99
CA ASP A 53 9.51 -10.58 -8.68
C ASP A 53 8.23 -10.93 -7.92
N PRO A 54 8.14 -12.18 -7.43
CA PRO A 54 6.92 -12.68 -6.83
C PRO A 54 6.54 -11.89 -5.58
N TYR A 55 5.24 -11.69 -5.41
CA TYR A 55 4.59 -10.98 -4.31
C TYR A 55 4.84 -9.47 -4.23
N SER A 56 6.04 -8.98 -4.50
CA SER A 56 6.34 -7.54 -4.45
C SER A 56 5.53 -6.77 -5.50
N LEU A 57 5.66 -7.13 -6.79
CA LEU A 57 4.86 -6.52 -7.85
C LEU A 57 3.36 -6.79 -7.65
N LEU A 58 3.00 -8.00 -7.20
CA LEU A 58 1.60 -8.33 -6.96
C LEU A 58 0.98 -7.44 -5.87
N LEU A 59 1.65 -7.23 -4.74
CA LEU A 59 1.19 -6.37 -3.65
C LEU A 59 1.09 -4.91 -4.10
N LEU A 60 2.06 -4.43 -4.89
CA LEU A 60 2.00 -3.12 -5.51
C LEU A 60 0.71 -2.99 -6.32
N MET A 61 0.54 -3.85 -7.33
CA MET A 61 -0.55 -3.77 -8.30
C MET A 61 -1.93 -3.94 -7.70
N ILE A 62 -2.10 -4.83 -6.71
CA ILE A 62 -3.44 -5.04 -6.13
C ILE A 62 -3.88 -3.88 -5.22
N GLY A 63 -2.93 -3.09 -4.74
CA GLY A 63 -3.18 -1.90 -3.94
C GLY A 63 -3.28 -0.61 -4.74
N SER A 64 -2.84 -0.61 -5.99
CA SER A 64 -2.87 0.56 -6.88
C SER A 64 -4.26 0.79 -7.46
N ASP A 65 -4.57 2.05 -7.75
CA ASP A 65 -5.71 2.44 -8.58
C ASP A 65 -5.34 2.23 -10.05
N LEU A 66 -5.78 1.08 -10.58
CA LEU A 66 -5.50 0.63 -11.95
C LEU A 66 -6.60 1.12 -12.89
N ILE A 67 -6.31 1.13 -14.18
CA ILE A 67 -7.29 1.39 -15.24
C ILE A 67 -7.61 0.07 -15.95
N ASP A 68 -8.89 -0.33 -15.95
CA ASP A 68 -9.35 -1.53 -16.63
C ASP A 68 -9.46 -1.34 -18.16
N GLU A 69 -9.79 -2.42 -18.88
CA GLU A 69 -9.94 -2.39 -20.35
C GLU A 69 -11.03 -1.42 -20.87
N ASN A 70 -11.88 -0.88 -19.99
CA ASN A 70 -12.98 0.02 -20.29
C ASN A 70 -12.74 1.44 -19.73
N ASP A 71 -11.49 1.78 -19.39
CA ASP A 71 -11.08 3.07 -18.82
C ASP A 71 -11.70 3.37 -17.44
N ASN A 72 -12.11 2.36 -16.67
CA ASN A 72 -12.57 2.55 -15.28
C ASN A 72 -11.43 2.36 -14.29
N GLU A 73 -11.46 3.16 -13.22
CA GLU A 73 -10.57 2.97 -12.07
C GLU A 73 -10.98 1.74 -11.27
N VAL A 74 -10.04 0.82 -11.03
CA VAL A 74 -10.23 -0.41 -10.27
C VAL A 74 -9.09 -0.64 -9.29
N ARG A 75 -9.43 -1.03 -8.06
CA ARG A 75 -8.47 -1.53 -7.08
C ARG A 75 -8.79 -2.98 -6.76
N LEU A 76 -7.81 -3.87 -6.92
CA LEU A 76 -8.03 -5.31 -6.80
C LEU A 76 -8.10 -5.80 -5.35
N SER A 77 -7.62 -5.02 -4.39
CA SER A 77 -7.73 -5.31 -2.95
C SER A 77 -8.10 -4.08 -2.14
N LYS A 78 -8.88 -4.28 -1.08
CA LYS A 78 -9.14 -3.27 -0.04
C LYS A 78 -8.26 -3.42 1.20
N ASP A 79 -7.34 -4.40 1.18
CA ASP A 79 -6.41 -4.68 2.28
C ASP A 79 -5.03 -4.04 2.07
N VAL A 80 -4.79 -3.55 0.87
CA VAL A 80 -3.54 -2.98 0.42
C VAL A 80 -3.86 -1.66 -0.28
N TRP A 81 -3.05 -0.65 -0.02
CA TRP A 81 -3.10 0.60 -0.77
C TRP A 81 -1.70 0.93 -1.24
N SER A 82 -1.56 1.19 -2.52
CA SER A 82 -0.31 1.54 -3.17
C SER A 82 -0.50 2.82 -3.97
N PHE A 83 0.43 3.75 -3.85
CA PHE A 83 0.36 5.03 -4.54
C PHE A 83 1.77 5.59 -4.77
N ASP A 84 1.91 6.46 -5.76
CA ASP A 84 3.13 7.21 -6.03
C ASP A 84 3.40 8.19 -4.88
N THR A 85 4.66 8.34 -4.46
CA THR A 85 5.02 9.30 -3.43
C THR A 85 5.03 10.75 -3.93
N GLU A 86 5.13 10.98 -5.25
CA GLU A 86 4.93 12.26 -5.94
C GLU A 86 3.42 12.53 -6.18
N CYS A 87 2.61 12.47 -5.11
CA CYS A 87 1.14 12.54 -5.21
C CYS A 87 0.51 13.88 -4.79
N VAL A 88 1.29 14.86 -4.34
CA VAL A 88 0.76 16.14 -3.81
C VAL A 88 0.42 17.08 -4.96
N GLU A 89 -0.71 16.81 -5.62
CA GLU A 89 -1.12 17.51 -6.85
C GLU A 89 -2.33 18.45 -6.67
N ASN A 90 -2.97 18.44 -5.49
CA ASN A 90 -4.15 19.26 -5.21
C ASN A 90 -4.23 19.69 -3.73
N GLU A 91 -5.07 20.69 -3.46
CA GLU A 91 -5.18 21.30 -2.13
C GLU A 91 -5.70 20.34 -1.05
N GLU A 92 -6.47 19.31 -1.42
CA GLU A 92 -7.17 18.42 -0.48
C GLU A 92 -6.55 17.01 -0.38
N ILE A 93 -5.38 16.79 -0.99
CA ILE A 93 -4.76 15.47 -1.13
C ILE A 93 -4.51 14.77 0.21
N TYR A 94 -4.07 15.51 1.24
CA TYR A 94 -3.80 14.92 2.54
C TYR A 94 -5.07 14.41 3.25
N SER A 95 -6.24 15.00 2.97
CA SER A 95 -7.52 14.45 3.44
C SER A 95 -7.82 13.12 2.75
N THR A 96 -7.56 13.01 1.45
CA THR A 96 -7.70 11.75 0.69
C THR A 96 -6.80 10.67 1.26
N ILE A 97 -5.50 10.96 1.44
CA ILE A 97 -4.52 10.04 2.03
C ILE A 97 -4.96 9.55 3.42
N ILE A 98 -5.38 10.46 4.30
CA ILE A 98 -5.83 10.09 5.65
C ILE A 98 -7.07 9.21 5.59
N ASN A 99 -8.02 9.50 4.70
CA ASN A 99 -9.23 8.70 4.54
C ASN A 99 -8.92 7.29 4.01
N GLU A 100 -7.97 7.15 3.09
CA GLU A 100 -7.48 5.84 2.62
C GLU A 100 -6.85 5.03 3.76
N LEU A 101 -5.97 5.64 4.55
CA LEU A 101 -5.42 4.98 5.75
C LEU A 101 -6.52 4.55 6.73
N VAL A 102 -7.48 5.42 7.01
CA VAL A 102 -8.62 5.10 7.89
C VAL A 102 -9.43 3.93 7.32
N SER A 103 -9.67 3.90 6.01
CA SER A 103 -10.37 2.82 5.32
C SER A 103 -9.69 1.45 5.52
N LEU A 104 -8.36 1.39 5.40
CA LEU A 104 -7.57 0.17 5.65
C LEU A 104 -7.77 -0.39 7.06
N THR A 105 -8.08 0.46 8.05
CA THR A 105 -8.30 0.01 9.43
C THR A 105 -9.63 -0.70 9.67
N ARG A 106 -10.54 -0.70 8.68
CA ARG A 106 -11.87 -1.34 8.76
C ARG A 106 -12.64 -0.92 10.03
N GLY A 107 -12.53 0.36 10.40
CA GLY A 107 -13.24 0.98 11.52
C GLY A 107 -12.53 0.91 12.87
N LYS A 108 -11.30 0.38 12.93
CA LYS A 108 -10.46 0.38 14.15
C LYS A 108 -9.90 1.76 14.48
N LEU A 109 -9.62 2.56 13.46
CA LEU A 109 -9.35 3.99 13.58
C LEU A 109 -10.53 4.75 12.97
N GLN A 110 -11.08 5.71 13.69
CA GLN A 110 -12.20 6.53 13.19
C GLN A 110 -11.87 8.00 13.36
N MET A 111 -11.57 8.65 12.24
CA MET A 111 -11.38 10.09 12.18
C MET A 111 -12.61 10.74 11.56
N GLN A 112 -13.05 11.84 12.14
CA GLN A 112 -14.20 12.61 11.66
C GLN A 112 -13.73 13.97 11.19
N GLN A 113 -14.47 14.56 10.25
CA GLN A 113 -14.20 15.92 9.74
C GLN A 113 -12.75 16.11 9.27
N VAL A 114 -12.18 15.09 8.62
CA VAL A 114 -10.84 15.16 8.03
C VAL A 114 -10.86 16.21 6.92
N LYS A 115 -9.99 17.21 7.05
CA LYS A 115 -9.80 18.28 6.08
C LYS A 115 -8.31 18.54 5.93
N SER A 116 -7.89 18.87 4.72
CA SER A 116 -6.56 19.40 4.47
C SER A 116 -6.63 20.61 3.56
N HIS A 117 -5.52 21.36 3.53
CA HIS A 117 -5.30 22.44 2.58
C HIS A 117 -3.79 22.52 2.32
N VAL A 118 -3.43 22.46 1.04
CA VAL A 118 -2.07 22.72 0.53
C VAL A 118 -2.13 24.04 -0.23
N ASP A 119 -1.28 24.98 0.15
CA ASP A 119 -1.08 26.25 -0.52
C ASP A 119 0.26 26.18 -1.27
N PHE A 120 0.18 25.90 -2.57
CA PHE A 120 1.35 25.76 -3.44
C PHE A 120 2.09 27.09 -3.66
N ASP A 121 1.39 28.23 -3.56
CA ASP A 121 2.00 29.55 -3.74
C ASP A 121 2.84 29.94 -2.52
N ASN A 122 2.40 29.55 -1.32
CA ASN A 122 3.09 29.86 -0.06
C ASN A 122 3.91 28.69 0.49
N GLU A 123 3.95 27.54 -0.19
CA GLU A 123 4.68 26.32 0.21
C GLU A 123 4.28 25.84 1.62
N ASP A 124 2.98 25.92 1.94
CA ASP A 124 2.43 25.60 3.26
C ASP A 124 1.34 24.53 3.17
N ALA A 125 1.31 23.60 4.13
CA ALA A 125 0.28 22.57 4.18
C ALA A 125 -0.18 22.29 5.61
N LYS A 126 -1.48 21.97 5.76
CA LYS A 126 -2.07 21.62 7.05
C LYS A 126 -3.18 20.57 6.94
N VAL A 127 -3.36 19.80 8.00
CA VAL A 127 -4.53 18.91 8.17
C VAL A 127 -5.23 19.19 9.49
N SER A 128 -6.53 18.90 9.51
CA SER A 128 -7.33 18.90 10.73
C SER A 128 -8.34 17.76 10.73
N PHE A 129 -8.63 17.22 11.90
CA PHE A 129 -9.62 16.15 12.08
C PHE A 129 -10.05 16.06 13.55
N ILE A 130 -11.08 15.25 13.81
CA ILE A 130 -11.55 14.89 15.14
C ILE A 130 -11.32 13.39 15.35
N LEU A 131 -10.66 13.03 16.45
CA LEU A 131 -10.47 11.65 16.90
C LEU A 131 -10.84 11.57 18.38
N ASP A 132 -11.73 10.64 18.75
CA ASP A 132 -12.23 10.46 20.12
C ASP A 132 -12.75 11.76 20.77
N GLY A 133 -13.39 12.61 19.96
CA GLY A 133 -13.91 13.92 20.39
C GLY A 133 -12.86 15.01 20.57
N GLN A 134 -11.58 14.71 20.38
CA GLN A 134 -10.49 15.67 20.41
C GLN A 134 -10.20 16.19 19.00
N LYS A 135 -10.07 17.52 18.87
CA LYS A 135 -9.64 18.18 17.64
C LYS A 135 -8.12 18.14 17.51
N TYR A 136 -7.64 17.79 16.32
CA TYR A 136 -6.25 17.82 15.91
C TYR A 136 -6.09 18.84 14.77
N GLU A 137 -5.00 19.60 14.82
CA GLU A 137 -4.53 20.48 13.75
C GLU A 137 -3.02 20.30 13.66
N TRP A 138 -2.54 19.86 12.50
CA TRP A 138 -1.12 19.62 12.25
C TRP A 138 -0.65 20.39 11.03
N GLU A 139 0.49 21.04 11.18
CA GLU A 139 1.31 21.50 10.06
C GLU A 139 1.95 20.28 9.40
N ILE A 140 2.02 20.34 8.07
CA ILE A 140 2.57 19.32 7.19
C ILE A 140 3.79 19.91 6.50
N HIS A 141 4.86 19.13 6.40
CA HIS A 141 6.02 19.56 5.64
C HIS A 141 5.64 19.58 4.15
N PHE A 142 5.71 20.76 3.54
CA PHE A 142 5.58 20.88 2.10
C PHE A 142 6.92 20.58 1.43
N GLU A 143 6.90 19.69 0.43
CA GLU A 143 8.06 19.32 -0.38
C GLU A 143 7.60 19.09 -1.83
N ASP A 144 7.26 20.17 -2.53
CA ASP A 144 6.77 20.14 -3.92
C ASP A 144 5.58 19.17 -4.09
N ASP A 145 5.71 18.14 -4.93
CA ASP A 145 4.73 17.08 -5.14
C ASP A 145 4.91 15.86 -4.22
N TRP A 146 5.88 15.87 -3.31
CA TRP A 146 6.19 14.75 -2.42
C TRP A 146 5.35 14.73 -1.14
N ILE A 147 4.95 13.53 -0.75
CA ILE A 147 4.20 13.29 0.49
C ILE A 147 5.07 13.46 1.75
N ASP A 148 4.51 14.09 2.79
CA ASP A 148 5.10 14.10 4.13
C ASP A 148 4.97 12.74 4.86
N PHE A 149 6.04 11.94 4.88
CA PHE A 149 6.11 10.69 5.64
C PHE A 149 5.89 10.86 7.16
N ASN A 150 6.14 12.04 7.72
CA ASN A 150 5.90 12.30 9.13
C ASN A 150 4.40 12.29 9.45
N LEU A 151 3.55 12.73 8.52
CA LEU A 151 2.10 12.60 8.64
C LEU A 151 1.71 11.12 8.75
N LEU A 152 2.18 10.30 7.82
CA LEU A 152 1.88 8.85 7.81
C LEU A 152 2.28 8.19 9.13
N ARG A 153 3.48 8.53 9.65
CA ARG A 153 3.96 8.06 10.96
C ARG A 153 3.05 8.49 12.11
N LYS A 154 2.64 9.76 12.17
CA LYS A 154 1.72 10.26 13.21
C LYS A 154 0.38 9.54 13.17
N ILE A 155 -0.16 9.26 11.98
CA ILE A 155 -1.40 8.48 11.82
C ILE A 155 -1.18 7.04 12.30
N GLY A 156 -0.05 6.42 11.98
CA GLY A 156 0.29 5.09 12.46
C GLY A 156 0.42 4.99 13.99
N GLU A 157 1.00 6.00 14.63
CA GLU A 157 1.01 6.11 16.09
C GLU A 157 -0.39 6.21 16.68
N LEU A 158 -1.31 6.96 16.06
CA LEU A 158 -2.71 7.02 16.49
C LEU A 158 -3.40 5.66 16.34
N ALA A 159 -3.17 4.95 15.23
CA ALA A 159 -3.76 3.64 14.99
C ALA A 159 -3.36 2.60 16.04
N ILE A 160 -2.11 2.62 16.51
CA ILE A 160 -1.62 1.73 17.58
C ILE A 160 -2.28 2.05 18.93
N ARG A 161 -2.67 3.30 19.16
CA ARG A 161 -3.40 3.69 20.38
C ARG A 161 -4.85 3.20 20.33
N SER A 162 -5.45 3.17 19.14
CA SER A 162 -6.84 2.75 18.93
C SER A 162 -7.00 1.22 18.81
N ASP A 163 -5.97 0.49 18.37
CA ASP A 163 -5.97 -0.97 18.23
C ASP A 163 -4.65 -1.56 18.75
N ASN A 164 -4.75 -2.50 19.69
CA ASN A 164 -3.59 -3.17 20.29
C ASN A 164 -3.15 -4.44 19.54
N GLU A 165 -3.89 -4.88 18.53
CA GLU A 165 -3.63 -6.09 17.75
C GLU A 165 -2.99 -5.79 16.39
N ASN A 166 -3.35 -4.65 15.79
CA ASN A 166 -3.00 -4.29 14.42
C ASN A 166 -2.24 -2.97 14.34
N TYR A 167 -1.47 -2.80 13.27
CA TYR A 167 -0.73 -1.58 12.98
C TYR A 167 -0.46 -1.46 11.48
N PHE A 168 -0.13 -0.25 11.03
CA PHE A 168 0.29 -0.03 9.65
C PHE A 168 1.71 -0.54 9.42
N ILE A 169 1.90 -1.21 8.29
CA ILE A 169 3.20 -1.55 7.72
C ILE A 169 3.30 -0.90 6.34
N HIS A 170 4.52 -0.55 5.94
CA HIS A 170 4.77 0.05 4.63
C HIS A 170 6.02 -0.53 3.98
N PHE A 171 6.03 -0.52 2.66
CA PHE A 171 7.19 -0.78 1.81
C PHE A 171 7.30 0.37 0.81
N ASN A 172 8.47 0.99 0.73
CA ASN A 172 8.77 2.08 -0.19
C ASN A 172 9.86 1.58 -1.15
N ASP A 173 9.56 1.52 -2.44
CA ASP A 173 10.50 1.08 -3.48
C ASP A 173 11.34 2.23 -4.08
N GLY A 174 11.12 3.46 -3.61
CA GLY A 174 11.73 4.70 -4.08
C GLY A 174 10.79 5.57 -4.90
N GLN A 175 9.72 5.00 -5.47
CA GLN A 175 8.69 5.71 -6.23
C GLN A 175 7.30 5.51 -5.60
N ASN A 176 6.98 4.26 -5.24
CA ASN A 176 5.69 3.88 -4.73
C ASN A 176 5.77 3.53 -3.25
N LEU A 177 4.70 3.83 -2.55
CA LEU A 177 4.47 3.40 -1.18
C LEU A 177 3.31 2.41 -1.14
N THR A 178 3.59 1.18 -0.72
CA THR A 178 2.57 0.17 -0.44
C THR A 178 2.34 0.09 1.06
N ILE A 179 1.08 0.19 1.51
CA ILE A 179 0.67 0.20 2.92
C ILE A 179 -0.37 -0.88 3.19
N LEU A 180 -0.23 -1.56 4.33
CA LEU A 180 -1.25 -2.48 4.86
C LEU A 180 -1.50 -2.20 6.34
N TYR A 181 -2.73 -2.44 6.80
CA TYR A 181 -3.06 -2.48 8.22
C TYR A 181 -3.23 -3.93 8.69
N THR A 182 -2.36 -4.39 9.59
CA THR A 182 -2.20 -5.83 9.80
C THR A 182 -1.74 -6.20 11.21
N SER A 183 -1.93 -7.46 11.57
CA SER A 183 -1.46 -8.03 12.82
C SER A 183 0.02 -8.40 12.74
N LYS A 184 0.66 -8.59 13.89
CA LYS A 184 2.04 -9.05 13.97
C LYS A 184 2.30 -10.38 13.25
N VAL A 185 1.34 -11.31 13.32
CA VAL A 185 1.47 -12.63 12.68
C VAL A 185 1.44 -12.49 11.16
N LYS A 186 0.46 -11.77 10.62
CA LYS A 186 0.33 -11.56 9.18
C LYS A 186 1.47 -10.71 8.62
N HIS A 187 1.96 -9.70 9.34
CA HIS A 187 3.17 -8.96 8.96
C HIS A 187 4.38 -9.89 8.77
N LYS A 188 4.60 -10.84 9.70
CA LYS A 188 5.68 -11.81 9.56
C LYS A 188 5.51 -12.68 8.32
N LEU A 189 4.29 -13.20 8.08
CA LEU A 189 3.99 -14.01 6.91
C LEU A 189 4.27 -13.25 5.60
N ILE A 190 3.85 -11.99 5.50
CA ILE A 190 4.13 -11.13 4.33
C ILE A 190 5.64 -10.98 4.12
N ASN A 191 6.39 -10.65 5.18
CA ASN A 191 7.85 -10.48 5.09
C ASN A 191 8.62 -11.79 4.82
N ASP A 192 8.01 -12.94 5.04
CA ASP A 192 8.59 -14.24 4.66
C ASP A 192 8.38 -14.55 3.15
N LEU A 193 7.49 -13.83 2.46
CA LEU A 193 7.20 -13.98 1.03
C LEU A 193 8.06 -13.09 0.11
N ILE A 194 8.40 -11.89 0.58
CA ILE A 194 9.10 -10.86 -0.20
C ILE A 194 10.58 -10.76 0.17
N LYS A 195 11.40 -10.25 -0.76
CA LYS A 195 12.83 -10.03 -0.53
C LYS A 195 13.08 -8.81 0.36
N ASP A 196 12.48 -7.68 0.00
CA ASP A 196 12.59 -6.42 0.72
C ASP A 196 11.43 -6.29 1.69
N ARG A 197 11.72 -5.92 2.93
CA ARG A 197 10.76 -6.10 4.03
C ARG A 197 9.89 -4.87 4.23
N PHE A 198 8.62 -5.11 4.50
CA PHE A 198 7.76 -4.11 5.10
C PHE A 198 8.29 -3.73 6.49
N SER A 199 8.19 -2.43 6.78
CA SER A 199 8.52 -1.83 8.06
C SER A 199 7.29 -1.29 8.74
N LYS A 200 7.26 -1.32 10.07
CA LYS A 200 6.19 -0.71 10.85
C LYS A 200 6.18 0.80 10.63
N LEU A 201 5.00 1.38 10.40
CA LEU A 201 4.81 2.83 10.24
C LEU A 201 4.52 3.50 11.59
N ALA A 202 5.44 3.37 12.55
CA ALA A 202 5.43 4.03 13.87
C ALA A 202 6.73 3.78 14.63
#